data_AF-A0A8J8KGZ8-F1
#
_entry.id   AF-A0A8J8KGZ8-F1
#
_cell.length_a   1.000
_cell.length_b   1.000
_cell.length_c   1.000
_cell.angle_alpha   90.00
_cell.angle_beta   90.00
_cell.angle_gamma   90.00
#
_symmetry.space_group_name_H-M   'P 1'
#
loop_
_entity.id
_entity.type
_entity.pdbx_description
1 polymer ?
#
loop_
_entity_poly.entity_id
_entity_poly.type
_entity_poly.pdbx_seq_one_letter_code
_entity_poly.pdbx_strand_id
1 'polypeptide(L)'
;MTQTDVVTNVVKAVAAQDGVEPGELDLLYEYIDPEVLENICEQEKGDWNFTFQYSDHQVTLTHEGQIFVDGILHTTSVSTTDD
;
A
#
# COMPACT_ATOMS: atom_id res chain seq x y z
N MET A 1 3.09 11.26 7.41
CA MET A 1 2.92 10.52 6.14
C MET A 1 2.28 11.47 5.16
N THR A 2 2.93 11.76 4.05
CA THR A 2 2.32 12.50 2.95
C THR A 2 1.50 11.54 2.10
N GLN A 3 0.35 12.02 1.63
CA GLN A 3 -0.68 11.32 0.85
C GLN A 3 -0.11 10.38 -0.24
N THR A 4 0.91 10.84 -0.95
CA THR A 4 1.50 10.18 -2.14
C THR A 4 2.34 8.92 -1.85
N ASP A 5 2.71 8.68 -0.58
CA ASP A 5 3.59 7.57 -0.23
C ASP A 5 2.88 6.21 -0.17
N VAL A 6 1.59 6.17 0.17
CA VAL A 6 0.88 4.89 0.36
C VAL A 6 0.73 4.11 -0.96
N VAL A 7 0.35 4.81 -2.03
CA VAL A 7 0.21 4.24 -3.38
C VAL A 7 1.55 3.69 -3.85
N THR A 8 2.61 4.47 -3.71
CA THR A 8 3.97 4.07 -4.09
C THR A 8 4.43 2.84 -3.29
N ASN A 9 4.11 2.79 -1.99
CA ASN A 9 4.50 1.70 -1.11
C ASN A 9 3.75 0.39 -1.43
N VAL A 10 2.46 0.46 -1.77
CA VAL A 10 1.68 -0.70 -2.23
C VAL A 10 2.30 -1.29 -3.49
N VAL A 11 2.53 -0.46 -4.51
CA VAL A 11 3.10 -0.93 -5.79
C VAL A 11 4.48 -1.55 -5.57
N LYS A 12 5.32 -0.95 -4.72
CA LYS A 12 6.63 -1.51 -4.36
C LYS A 12 6.53 -2.84 -3.60
N ALA A 13 5.58 -2.97 -2.68
CA ALA A 13 5.39 -4.20 -1.91
C ALA A 13 4.98 -5.37 -2.82
N VAL A 14 4.07 -5.11 -3.75
CA VAL A 14 3.62 -6.12 -4.72
C VAL A 14 4.76 -6.45 -5.69
N ALA A 15 5.48 -5.45 -6.19
CA ALA A 15 6.62 -5.65 -7.08
C ALA A 15 7.72 -6.49 -6.41
N ALA A 16 7.97 -6.26 -5.12
CA ALA A 16 8.91 -7.04 -4.33
C ALA A 16 8.44 -8.48 -4.10
N GLN A 17 7.12 -8.73 -4.05
CA GLN A 17 6.53 -10.07 -3.94
C GLN A 17 6.75 -10.87 -5.24
N ASP A 18 6.48 -10.26 -6.39
CA ASP A 18 6.70 -10.86 -7.72
C ASP A 18 8.19 -10.92 -8.12
N GLY A 19 9.03 -10.08 -7.51
CA GLY A 19 10.43 -9.92 -7.91
C GLY A 19 10.60 -9.16 -9.23
N VAL A 20 9.62 -8.32 -9.59
CA VAL A 20 9.61 -7.49 -10.79
C VAL A 20 9.83 -6.02 -10.43
N GLU A 21 10.05 -5.17 -11.44
CA GLU A 21 10.06 -3.73 -11.20
C GLU A 21 8.64 -3.18 -11.06
N PRO A 22 8.40 -2.15 -10.22
CA PRO A 22 7.07 -1.55 -10.05
C PRO A 22 6.51 -0.93 -11.34
N GLY A 23 7.35 -0.66 -12.35
CA GLY A 23 6.91 -0.22 -13.67
C GLY A 23 6.49 -1.36 -14.61
N GLU A 24 6.73 -2.62 -14.24
CA GLU A 24 6.24 -3.80 -14.96
C GLU A 24 4.87 -4.26 -14.47
N LEU A 25 4.46 -3.81 -13.28
CA LEU A 25 3.11 -4.05 -12.76
C LEU A 25 2.09 -3.19 -13.49
N ASP A 26 0.85 -3.69 -13.57
CA ASP A 26 -0.28 -2.91 -14.03
C ASP A 26 -0.49 -1.67 -13.15
N LEU A 27 -1.15 -0.67 -13.71
CA LEU A 27 -1.31 0.60 -13.02
C LEU A 27 -2.33 0.45 -11.89
N LEU A 28 -1.96 0.86 -10.67
CA LEU A 28 -2.80 0.68 -9.48
C LEU A 28 -4.23 1.23 -9.69
N TYR A 29 -4.34 2.37 -10.38
CA TYR A 29 -5.62 3.01 -10.70
C TYR A 29 -6.57 2.15 -11.55
N GLU A 30 -6.08 1.09 -12.21
CA GLU A 30 -6.93 0.15 -12.97
C GLU A 30 -7.68 -0.81 -12.04
N TYR A 31 -7.19 -1.03 -10.82
CA TYR A 31 -7.78 -1.93 -9.83
C TYR A 31 -8.48 -1.15 -8.71
N ILE A 32 -7.87 -0.06 -8.26
CA ILE A 32 -8.38 0.75 -7.17
C ILE A 32 -8.00 2.22 -7.36
N ASP A 33 -8.94 3.10 -7.05
CA ASP A 33 -8.68 4.53 -7.09
C ASP A 33 -7.66 4.92 -6.01
N PRO A 34 -6.48 5.47 -6.37
CA PRO A 34 -5.46 5.84 -5.40
C PRO A 34 -5.98 6.85 -4.37
N GLU A 35 -6.92 7.72 -4.77
CA GLU A 35 -7.55 8.68 -3.86
C GLU A 35 -8.32 7.98 -2.73
N VAL A 36 -8.83 6.77 -2.94
CA VAL A 36 -9.55 6.01 -1.89
C VAL A 36 -8.57 5.57 -0.80
N LEU A 37 -7.39 5.08 -1.18
CA LEU A 37 -6.35 4.68 -0.22
C LEU A 37 -5.89 5.88 0.61
N GLU A 38 -5.71 7.01 -0.06
CA GLU A 38 -5.36 8.29 0.54
C GLU A 38 -6.41 8.75 1.56
N ASN A 39 -7.69 8.77 1.15
CA ASN A 39 -8.79 9.17 2.00
C ASN A 39 -8.95 8.27 3.24
N ILE A 40 -8.76 6.96 3.10
CA ILE A 40 -8.83 6.02 4.21
C ILE A 40 -7.69 6.29 5.22
N CYS A 41 -6.46 6.46 4.73
CA CYS A 41 -5.33 6.81 5.60
C CYS A 41 -5.50 8.17 6.29
N GLU A 42 -6.18 9.14 5.66
CA GLU A 42 -6.41 10.46 6.25
C GLU A 42 -7.58 10.51 7.25
N GLN A 43 -8.65 9.78 7.00
CA GLN A 43 -9.88 9.89 7.79
C GLN A 43 -9.80 9.13 9.11
N GLU A 44 -9.01 8.06 9.19
CA GLU A 44 -9.27 7.05 10.21
C GLU A 44 -8.52 7.28 11.53
N LYS A 45 -9.27 7.82 12.50
CA LYS A 45 -9.05 7.57 13.93
C LYS A 45 -9.77 6.26 14.32
N GLY A 46 -9.14 5.11 14.12
CA GLY A 46 -9.69 3.82 14.52
C GLY A 46 -8.88 2.62 14.03
N ASP A 47 -9.20 1.43 14.55
CA ASP A 47 -8.67 0.15 14.08
C ASP A 47 -9.41 -0.28 12.81
N TRP A 48 -8.77 -0.08 11.65
CA TRP A 48 -9.27 -0.53 10.36
C TRP A 48 -8.25 -1.41 9.64
N ASN A 49 -8.79 -2.25 8.77
CA ASN A 49 -8.04 -3.00 7.78
C ASN A 49 -8.78 -2.89 6.45
N PHE A 50 -8.06 -2.51 5.41
CA PHE A 50 -8.58 -2.39 4.06
C PHE A 50 -7.91 -3.41 3.17
N THR A 51 -8.70 -4.31 2.60
CA THR A 51 -8.18 -5.39 1.75
C THR A 51 -8.74 -5.26 0.36
N PHE A 52 -7.87 -5.30 -0.64
CA PHE A 52 -8.22 -5.24 -2.06
C PHE A 52 -7.34 -6.18 -2.87
N GLN A 53 -7.78 -6.48 -4.08
CA GLN A 53 -7.03 -7.30 -5.02
C GLN A 53 -6.33 -6.38 -6.01
N TYR A 54 -5.03 -6.60 -6.19
CA TYR A 54 -4.21 -5.87 -7.16
C TYR A 54 -3.36 -6.87 -7.92
N SER A 55 -3.58 -6.94 -9.24
CA SER A 55 -3.04 -8.00 -10.07
C SER A 55 -3.47 -9.39 -9.54
N ASP A 56 -2.55 -10.34 -9.40
CA ASP A 56 -2.82 -11.67 -8.81
C ASP A 56 -2.64 -11.71 -7.28
N HIS A 57 -2.39 -10.55 -6.64
CA HIS A 57 -2.05 -10.46 -5.23
C HIS A 57 -3.15 -9.83 -4.38
N GLN A 58 -3.30 -10.35 -3.16
CA GLN A 58 -4.18 -9.73 -2.15
C GLN A 58 -3.40 -8.72 -1.32
N VAL A 59 -3.75 -7.44 -1.40
CA VAL A 59 -3.12 -6.38 -0.61
C VAL A 59 -4.03 -5.98 0.55
N THR A 60 -3.49 -6.01 1.77
CA THR A 60 -4.15 -5.53 2.99
C THR A 60 -3.38 -4.38 3.59
N LEU A 61 -4.05 -3.25 3.80
CA LEU A 61 -3.56 -2.08 4.52
C LEU A 61 -4.18 -2.06 5.90
N THR A 62 -3.40 -1.68 6.91
CA THR A 62 -3.90 -1.48 8.28
C THR A 62 -3.79 -0.03 8.70
N HIS A 63 -4.54 0.36 9.72
CA HIS A 63 -4.41 1.67 10.36
C HIS A 63 -3.00 2.03 10.84
N GLU A 64 -2.16 1.05 11.16
CA GLU A 64 -0.75 1.25 11.56
C GLU A 64 0.18 1.59 10.37
N GLY A 65 -0.36 1.67 9.15
CA GLY A 65 0.43 1.85 7.93
C GLY A 65 1.18 0.59 7.49
N GLN A 66 0.83 -0.57 8.05
CA GLN A 66 1.36 -1.85 7.59
C GLN A 66 0.68 -2.27 6.29
N ILE A 67 1.49 -2.81 5.37
CA ILE A 67 1.05 -3.35 4.09
C ILE A 67 1.31 -4.85 4.12
N PHE A 68 0.30 -5.65 3.87
CA PHE A 68 0.42 -7.10 3.71
C PHE A 68 0.11 -7.46 2.27
N VAL A 69 0.95 -8.30 1.66
CA VAL A 69 0.73 -8.83 0.31
C VAL A 69 0.66 -10.36 0.43
N ASP A 70 -0.49 -10.94 0.12
CA ASP A 70 -0.84 -12.35 0.39
C ASP A 70 -0.56 -12.81 1.83
N GLY A 71 -0.73 -11.89 2.79
CA GLY A 71 -0.45 -12.13 4.21
C GLY A 71 1.02 -11.98 4.60
N ILE A 72 1.92 -11.61 3.69
CA ILE A 72 3.31 -11.27 4.00
C ILE A 72 3.40 -9.78 4.34
N LEU A 73 3.89 -9.48 5.54
CA LEU A 73 4.09 -8.10 6.00
C LEU A 73 5.26 -7.44 5.24
N HIS A 74 4.95 -6.41 4.48
CA HIS A 74 5.90 -5.49 3.88
C HIS A 74 5.92 -4.21 4.72
N THR A 75 6.83 -4.15 5.70
CA THR A 75 7.08 -2.90 6.42
C THR A 75 7.89 -2.00 5.50
N THR A 76 7.28 -0.96 4.93
CA THR A 76 8.10 0.11 4.37
C THR A 76 8.62 0.89 5.56
N SER A 77 9.89 0.64 5.92
CA SER A 77 10.55 1.38 6.99
C SER A 77 10.78 2.81 6.50
N VAL A 78 9.76 3.66 6.55
CA VAL A 78 10.00 5.10 6.53
C VAL A 78 10.51 5.44 7.93
N SER A 79 11.84 5.43 8.06
CA SER A 79 12.51 6.06 9.19
C SER A 79 11.98 7.49 9.25
N THR A 80 11.20 7.78 10.28
CA THR A 80 10.85 9.15 10.63
C THR A 80 12.15 9.84 11.03
N THR A 81 12.85 10.44 10.07
CA THR A 81 13.87 11.43 10.36
C THR A 81 13.12 12.73 10.57
N ASP A 82 12.86 13.01 11.83
CA ASP A 82 12.63 14.34 12.39
C ASP A 82 13.77 15.29 11.95
N ASP A 83 13.46 16.29 11.12
CA ASP A 83 14.09 17.63 11.10
C ASP A 83 13.19 18.65 10.36
#